data_AF-E6SSF3-F1
#
_entry.id   AF-E6SSF3-F1
#
_cell.length_a   1.000
_cell.length_b   1.000
_cell.length_c   1.000
_cell.angle_alpha   90.00
_cell.angle_beta   90.00
_cell.angle_gamma   90.00
#
_symmetry.space_group_name_H-M   'P 1'
#
loop_
_entity.id
_entity.type
_entity.pdbx_description
1 polymer ?
#
loop_
_entity_poly.entity_id
_entity_poly.type
_entity_poly.pdbx_seq_one_letter_code
_entity_poly.pdbx_strand_id
1 'polypeptide(L)'
;MKTMKYISIFFCTLLLLTACDKESEGVSGIMHFELLGEETMLVTLGTSYQEPGYKVIYREQDVTAEVKTAGMVDAQKVGLYSIRYSYANKDGVKTAKERKVIVADPTVTIEIAGNYLTTDGTFRLSGSGAITNYPGYKVKINKIAPGFFQISDFLGGYYEQRAGYGAAYACKGYVQVKNDNSITLLSSSTLPWNNTLTGLTEGKYNPENSTVSWKAEYAGMVFTVVLNKN
;
A
#
# COMPACT_ATOMS: atom_id res chain seq x y z
N MET A 1 -67.92 35.94 -21.27
CA MET A 1 -66.55 35.85 -21.86
C MET A 1 -65.89 37.21 -21.70
N LYS A 2 -64.70 37.24 -21.07
CA LYS A 2 -63.84 38.40 -20.71
C LYS A 2 -64.35 39.38 -19.65
N THR A 3 -63.80 39.23 -18.44
CA THR A 3 -63.20 40.36 -17.69
C THR A 3 -62.03 39.81 -16.87
N MET A 4 -60.99 40.63 -16.77
CA MET A 4 -59.62 40.28 -16.41
C MET A 4 -59.17 41.29 -15.34
N LYS A 5 -58.31 40.83 -14.42
CA LYS A 5 -57.26 41.57 -13.68
C LYS A 5 -57.54 42.18 -12.28
N TYR A 6 -56.86 41.54 -11.31
CA TYR A 6 -55.97 42.02 -10.22
C TYR A 6 -56.40 43.10 -9.22
N ILE A 7 -56.11 42.83 -7.94
CA ILE A 7 -55.12 43.51 -7.05
C ILE A 7 -55.62 43.36 -5.60
N SER A 8 -54.82 42.78 -4.71
CA SER A 8 -54.79 43.24 -3.32
C SER A 8 -53.45 42.90 -2.69
N ILE A 9 -52.73 43.96 -2.33
CA ILE A 9 -51.48 44.01 -1.60
C ILE A 9 -51.81 43.80 -0.12
N PHE A 10 -51.17 42.83 0.55
CA PHE A 10 -51.18 42.74 2.00
C PHE A 10 -49.76 42.96 2.53
N PHE A 11 -49.59 44.06 3.25
CA PHE A 11 -48.36 44.55 3.86
C PHE A 11 -48.55 44.52 5.38
N CYS A 12 -47.74 43.72 6.08
CA CYS A 12 -47.46 43.69 7.54
C CYS A 12 -47.00 42.25 7.86
N THR A 13 -45.94 41.96 8.61
CA THR A 13 -45.30 42.71 9.69
C THR A 13 -43.87 42.17 9.88
N LEU A 14 -43.01 43.07 10.31
CA LEU A 14 -41.65 42.85 10.77
C LEU A 14 -41.62 41.81 11.93
N LEU A 15 -40.95 40.68 11.74
CA LEU A 15 -40.50 39.81 12.83
C LEU A 15 -38.98 39.70 12.74
N LEU A 16 -38.32 40.51 13.56
CA LEU A 16 -36.91 40.42 13.90
C LEU A 16 -36.66 39.08 14.60
N LEU A 17 -36.09 38.12 13.89
CA LEU A 17 -35.52 36.91 14.49
C LEU A 17 -34.00 36.95 14.30
N THR A 18 -33.40 37.49 15.36
CA THR A 18 -32.16 37.06 16.01
C THR A 18 -31.14 36.27 15.19
N ALA A 19 -29.96 36.87 15.13
CA ALA A 19 -28.66 36.28 14.82
C ALA A 19 -28.59 34.79 15.13
N CYS A 20 -28.36 33.99 14.09
CA CYS A 20 -27.66 32.74 14.24
C CYS A 20 -26.18 33.10 14.05
N ASP A 21 -25.45 33.26 15.14
CA ASP A 21 -23.98 33.28 15.09
C ASP A 21 -23.56 31.94 14.49
N LYS A 22 -23.17 31.95 13.21
CA LYS A 22 -22.40 30.85 12.65
C LYS A 22 -20.98 30.99 13.16
N GLU A 23 -20.77 30.63 14.42
CA GLU A 23 -19.45 30.17 14.83
C GLU A 23 -19.23 28.77 14.24
N SER A 24 -18.62 28.73 13.06
CA SER A 24 -17.67 27.68 12.68
C SER A 24 -17.00 28.00 11.36
N GLU A 25 -16.32 29.15 11.28
CA GLU A 25 -15.24 29.30 10.29
C GLU A 25 -13.96 28.66 10.82
N GLY A 26 -14.04 27.36 11.10
CA GLY A 26 -12.87 26.50 11.14
C GLY A 26 -12.52 26.14 9.71
N VAL A 27 -11.97 27.07 8.93
CA VAL A 27 -11.40 26.77 7.61
C VAL A 27 -10.31 25.75 7.86
N SER A 28 -10.63 24.48 7.60
CA SER A 28 -9.66 23.39 7.52
C SER A 28 -8.58 23.88 6.56
N GLY A 29 -7.42 24.21 7.10
CA GLY A 29 -6.37 24.84 6.31
C GLY A 29 -5.96 23.89 5.18
N ILE A 30 -5.90 24.39 3.96
CA ILE A 30 -5.41 23.60 2.83
C ILE A 30 -3.96 23.21 3.14
N MET A 31 -3.70 21.91 3.13
CA MET A 31 -2.39 21.30 3.32
C MET A 31 -1.86 20.87 1.97
N HIS A 32 -0.66 21.32 1.62
CA HIS A 32 0.11 20.82 0.49
C HIS A 32 1.39 20.18 1.00
N PHE A 33 1.51 18.86 0.82
CA PHE A 33 2.69 18.10 1.20
C PHE A 33 3.23 17.42 -0.06
N GLU A 34 4.39 17.84 -0.54
CA GLU A 34 5.06 17.31 -1.72
C GLU A 34 6.38 16.62 -1.33
N LEU A 35 6.66 15.47 -1.94
CA LEU A 35 8.00 14.88 -1.93
C LEU A 35 8.71 15.40 -3.18
N LEU A 36 9.92 15.93 -3.02
CA LEU A 36 10.75 16.31 -4.15
C LEU A 36 11.42 15.05 -4.68
N GLY A 37 11.23 14.70 -5.94
CA GLY A 37 11.67 13.43 -6.52
C GLY A 37 10.72 12.25 -6.24
N GLU A 38 11.11 11.07 -6.67
CA GLU A 38 10.23 9.88 -6.68
C GLU A 38 9.80 9.43 -5.27
N GLU A 39 8.59 8.88 -5.15
CA GLU A 39 8.09 8.25 -3.92
C GLU A 39 8.81 6.92 -3.65
N THR A 40 9.21 6.21 -4.71
CA THR A 40 10.04 5.00 -4.63
C THR A 40 11.35 5.23 -5.39
N MET A 41 12.47 5.14 -4.69
CA MET A 41 13.81 5.34 -5.25
C MET A 41 14.62 4.05 -5.28
N LEU A 42 15.44 3.89 -6.31
CA LEU A 42 16.40 2.79 -6.45
C LEU A 42 17.81 3.30 -6.15
N VAL A 43 18.51 2.61 -5.25
CA VAL A 43 19.91 2.85 -4.90
C VAL A 43 20.69 1.57 -5.22
N THR A 44 21.83 1.72 -5.88
CA THR A 44 22.73 0.60 -6.14
C THR A 44 23.51 0.27 -4.87
N LEU A 45 23.61 -1.02 -4.52
CA LEU A 45 24.39 -1.48 -3.37
C LEU A 45 25.81 -0.88 -3.38
N GLY A 46 26.23 -0.33 -2.26
CA GLY A 46 27.57 0.23 -2.07
C GLY A 46 27.70 1.71 -2.42
N THR A 47 26.68 2.34 -3.03
CA THR A 47 26.70 3.78 -3.34
C THR A 47 26.12 4.64 -2.20
N SER A 48 25.97 5.95 -2.43
CA SER A 48 25.33 6.87 -1.48
C SER A 48 23.87 7.12 -1.82
N TYR A 49 23.00 7.11 -0.81
CA TYR A 49 21.67 7.69 -0.91
C TYR A 49 21.72 9.20 -0.62
N GLN A 50 21.16 10.01 -1.53
CA GLN A 50 20.93 11.43 -1.31
C GLN A 50 19.43 11.67 -1.27
N GLU A 51 18.97 12.33 -0.20
CA GLU A 51 17.55 12.63 0.01
C GLU A 51 17.15 13.88 -0.81
N PRO A 52 16.28 13.75 -1.82
CA PRO A 52 15.92 14.90 -2.66
C PRO A 52 15.02 15.94 -1.97
N GLY A 53 14.49 15.63 -0.78
CA GLY A 53 13.77 16.56 0.07
C GLY A 53 12.26 16.50 -0.11
N TYR A 54 11.60 17.48 0.50
CA TYR A 54 10.14 17.62 0.51
C TYR A 54 9.77 19.08 0.77
N LYS A 55 8.54 19.46 0.42
CA LYS A 55 7.98 20.79 0.64
C LYS A 55 6.62 20.66 1.33
N VAL A 56 6.42 21.43 2.39
CA VAL A 56 5.13 21.45 3.12
C VAL A 56 4.63 22.87 3.30
N ILE A 57 3.45 23.14 2.76
CA ILE A 57 2.73 24.41 2.91
C ILE A 57 1.42 24.14 3.66
N TYR A 58 1.20 24.85 4.76
CA TYR A 58 -0.07 24.83 5.51
C TYR A 58 -0.60 26.25 5.63
N ARG A 59 -1.85 26.49 5.18
CA ARG A 59 -2.45 27.84 5.18
C ARG A 59 -1.53 28.90 4.55
N GLU A 60 -1.00 28.58 3.37
CA GLU A 60 -0.08 29.45 2.61
C GLU A 60 1.27 29.74 3.29
N GLN A 61 1.55 29.14 4.45
CA GLN A 61 2.82 29.26 5.17
C GLN A 61 3.71 28.05 4.90
N ASP A 62 5.00 28.31 4.65
CA ASP A 62 6.01 27.25 4.55
C ASP A 62 6.37 26.72 5.93
N VAL A 63 5.97 25.46 6.17
CA VAL A 63 6.18 24.74 7.43
C VAL A 63 7.15 23.57 7.23
N THR A 64 7.93 23.57 6.15
CA THR A 64 8.85 22.46 5.81
C THR A 64 9.85 22.16 6.92
N ALA A 65 10.33 23.18 7.63
CA ALA A 65 11.26 23.03 8.74
C ALA A 65 10.64 22.39 10.00
N GLU A 66 9.31 22.32 10.09
CA GLU A 66 8.58 21.72 11.22
C GLU A 66 8.32 20.22 11.03
N VAL A 67 8.64 19.67 9.85
CA VAL A 67 8.44 18.27 9.53
C VAL A 67 9.41 17.39 10.31
N LYS A 68 8.88 16.35 10.93
CA LYS A 68 9.67 15.29 11.58
C LYS A 68 9.94 14.18 10.57
N THR A 69 11.22 13.89 10.37
CA THR A 69 11.71 12.81 9.51
C THR A 69 12.18 11.64 10.37
N ALA A 70 11.74 10.43 10.04
CA ALA A 70 12.13 9.20 10.71
C ALA A 70 12.51 8.12 9.68
N GLY A 71 13.49 7.29 10.00
CA GLY A 71 14.04 6.27 9.10
C GLY A 71 15.43 6.64 8.59
N MET A 72 16.21 5.63 8.22
CA MET A 72 17.57 5.77 7.68
C MET A 72 17.78 4.71 6.60
N VAL A 73 18.44 5.11 5.51
CA VAL A 73 18.81 4.19 4.42
C VAL A 73 20.26 3.76 4.63
N ASP A 74 20.47 2.45 4.76
CA ASP A 74 21.80 1.85 4.75
C ASP A 74 22.11 1.34 3.35
N ALA A 75 22.74 2.17 2.52
CA ALA A 75 23.08 1.82 1.15
C ALA A 75 24.17 0.73 1.03
N GLN A 76 24.74 0.26 2.15
CA GLN A 76 25.68 -0.86 2.20
C GLN A 76 24.97 -2.21 2.43
N LYS A 77 23.65 -2.21 2.59
CA LYS A 77 22.85 -3.42 2.80
C LYS A 77 21.68 -3.46 1.82
N VAL A 78 21.51 -4.59 1.16
CA VAL A 78 20.35 -4.82 0.29
C VAL A 78 19.09 -4.83 1.15
N GLY A 79 18.06 -4.10 0.73
CA GLY A 79 16.81 -4.05 1.47
C GLY A 79 15.82 -3.00 0.96
N LEU A 80 14.62 -3.05 1.53
CA LEU A 80 13.60 -2.02 1.37
C LEU A 80 13.57 -1.16 2.63
N TYR A 81 13.93 0.10 2.47
CA TYR A 81 13.96 1.11 3.51
C TYR A 81 12.78 2.06 3.37
N SER A 82 12.32 2.62 4.49
CA SER A 82 11.22 3.57 4.53
C SER A 82 11.65 4.81 5.31
N ILE A 83 11.42 5.97 4.71
CA ILE A 83 11.60 7.28 5.35
C ILE A 83 10.21 7.90 5.50
N ARG A 84 9.81 8.15 6.74
CA ARG A 84 8.52 8.74 7.07
C ARG A 84 8.69 10.21 7.42
N TYR A 85 7.93 11.05 6.73
CA TYR A 85 7.83 12.48 6.97
C TYR A 85 6.49 12.77 7.61
N SER A 86 6.48 13.46 8.76
CA SER A 86 5.26 13.74 9.49
C SER A 86 5.19 15.18 9.94
N TYR A 87 4.03 15.78 9.72
CA TYR A 87 3.69 17.11 10.19
C TYR A 87 2.41 17.05 11.01
N ALA A 88 2.36 17.81 12.09
CA ALA A 88 1.16 18.00 12.89
C ALA A 88 0.89 19.50 12.96
N ASN A 89 -0.28 19.94 12.49
CA ASN A 89 -0.65 21.35 12.60
C ASN A 89 -0.98 21.70 14.07
N LYS A 90 -1.14 23.01 14.35
CA LYS A 90 -1.53 23.51 15.69
C LYS A 90 -2.87 22.95 16.19
N ASP A 91 -3.74 22.53 15.27
CA ASP A 91 -5.05 21.96 15.54
C ASP A 91 -4.97 20.43 15.82
N GLY A 92 -3.76 19.85 15.82
CA GLY A 92 -3.51 18.44 16.12
C GLY A 92 -3.72 17.47 14.95
N VAL A 93 -4.10 17.96 13.76
CA VAL A 93 -4.25 17.17 12.54
C VAL A 93 -2.88 16.73 12.06
N LYS A 94 -2.70 15.41 11.92
CA LYS A 94 -1.44 14.80 11.48
C LYS A 94 -1.51 14.42 10.00
N THR A 95 -0.51 14.83 9.23
CA THR A 95 -0.30 14.40 7.85
C THR A 95 1.06 13.72 7.76
N ALA A 96 1.15 12.65 6.99
CA ALA A 96 2.40 11.96 6.74
C ALA A 96 2.54 11.56 5.28
N LYS A 97 3.78 11.58 4.80
CA LYS A 97 4.21 10.96 3.55
C LYS A 97 5.34 9.99 3.82
N GLU A 98 5.51 9.03 2.93
CA GLU A 98 6.53 8.00 3.04
C GLU A 98 7.30 7.94 1.72
N ARG A 99 8.63 7.88 1.81
CA ARG A 99 9.50 7.51 0.69
C ARG A 99 10.04 6.10 0.92
N LYS A 100 9.93 5.27 -0.10
CA LYS A 100 10.54 3.94 -0.14
C LYS A 100 11.86 3.99 -0.89
N VAL A 101 12.89 3.39 -0.32
CA VAL A 101 14.20 3.30 -0.95
C VAL A 101 14.60 1.83 -1.04
N ILE A 102 14.80 1.36 -2.26
CA ILE A 102 15.23 0.00 -2.55
C ILE A 102 16.74 0.07 -2.78
N VAL A 103 17.51 -0.55 -1.89
CA VAL A 103 18.93 -0.78 -2.12
C VAL A 103 19.06 -2.15 -2.77
N ALA A 104 19.46 -2.19 -4.04
CA ALA A 104 19.52 -3.42 -4.83
C ALA A 104 20.95 -3.77 -5.23
N ASP A 105 21.26 -5.06 -5.16
CA ASP A 105 22.46 -5.63 -5.78
C ASP A 105 22.18 -5.86 -7.27
N PRO A 106 22.84 -5.13 -8.20
CA PRO A 106 22.60 -5.27 -9.62
C PRO A 106 23.03 -6.62 -10.19
N THR A 107 23.80 -7.40 -9.45
CA THR A 107 24.24 -8.74 -9.87
C THR A 107 23.13 -9.80 -9.74
N VAL A 108 22.03 -9.48 -9.04
CA VAL A 108 20.88 -10.39 -8.93
C VAL A 108 20.06 -10.35 -10.23
N THR A 109 20.21 -11.38 -11.06
CA THR A 109 19.55 -11.47 -12.38
C THR A 109 18.30 -12.34 -12.40
N ILE A 110 17.94 -12.98 -11.28
CA ILE A 110 16.77 -13.88 -11.22
C ILE A 110 15.49 -13.09 -11.50
N GLU A 111 14.68 -13.61 -12.42
CA GLU A 111 13.48 -12.94 -12.93
C GLU A 111 12.24 -13.80 -12.68
N ILE A 112 11.36 -13.30 -11.80
CA ILE A 112 10.10 -13.97 -11.46
C ILE A 112 8.87 -13.13 -11.81
N ALA A 113 9.01 -11.99 -12.49
CA ALA A 113 7.85 -11.22 -12.92
C ALA A 113 7.02 -11.99 -13.95
N GLY A 114 5.70 -11.80 -13.88
CA GLY A 114 4.76 -12.47 -14.76
C GLY A 114 3.35 -12.54 -14.19
N ASN A 115 2.46 -13.09 -15.01
CA ASN A 115 1.13 -13.51 -14.59
C ASN A 115 1.18 -15.00 -14.29
N TYR A 116 0.64 -15.39 -13.15
CA TYR A 116 0.66 -16.76 -12.66
C TYR A 116 -0.74 -17.24 -12.34
N LEU A 117 -0.91 -18.56 -12.34
CA LEU A 117 -2.02 -19.25 -11.68
C LEU A 117 -1.49 -20.05 -10.48
N THR A 118 -2.29 -20.11 -9.42
CA THR A 118 -2.12 -21.15 -8.41
C THR A 118 -2.35 -22.52 -9.05
N THR A 119 -1.51 -23.49 -8.69
CA THR A 119 -1.52 -24.85 -9.27
C THR A 119 -1.69 -25.89 -8.16
N ASP A 120 -1.83 -27.16 -8.54
CA ASP A 120 -1.79 -28.31 -7.65
C ASP A 120 -0.66 -28.18 -6.64
N GLY A 121 -0.96 -28.53 -5.37
CA GLY A 121 -0.10 -28.22 -4.23
C GLY A 121 -0.43 -26.90 -3.53
N THR A 122 -1.30 -26.06 -4.10
CA THR A 122 -1.81 -24.85 -3.42
C THR A 122 -2.96 -25.20 -2.47
N PHE A 123 -2.76 -24.93 -1.17
CA PHE A 123 -3.77 -25.20 -0.14
C PHE A 123 -3.61 -24.32 1.10
N ARG A 124 -4.71 -24.14 1.81
CA ARG A 124 -4.74 -23.51 3.13
C ARG A 124 -4.88 -24.58 4.19
N LEU A 125 -3.98 -24.57 5.17
CA LEU A 125 -4.10 -25.30 6.43
C LEU A 125 -4.68 -24.36 7.50
N SER A 126 -5.86 -24.68 8.03
CA SER A 126 -6.46 -23.92 9.12
C SER A 126 -5.76 -24.19 10.46
N GLY A 127 -5.99 -23.34 11.45
CA GLY A 127 -5.52 -23.59 12.82
C GLY A 127 -6.10 -24.85 13.47
N SER A 128 -7.21 -25.39 12.95
CA SER A 128 -7.78 -26.68 13.37
C SER A 128 -7.21 -27.89 12.59
N GLY A 129 -6.27 -27.67 11.67
CA GLY A 129 -5.68 -28.72 10.84
C GLY A 129 -6.47 -29.08 9.59
N ALA A 130 -7.57 -28.38 9.29
CA ALA A 130 -8.35 -28.62 8.07
C ALA A 130 -7.62 -28.09 6.83
N ILE A 131 -7.54 -28.92 5.78
CA ILE A 131 -6.94 -28.55 4.51
C ILE A 131 -8.02 -28.10 3.53
N THR A 132 -7.75 -27.01 2.81
CA THR A 132 -8.61 -26.52 1.72
C THR A 132 -7.73 -26.30 0.49
N ASN A 133 -7.85 -27.15 -0.52
CA ASN A 133 -7.15 -26.98 -1.81
C ASN A 133 -7.80 -25.87 -2.65
N TYR A 134 -6.99 -25.06 -3.34
CA TYR A 134 -7.49 -23.97 -4.17
C TYR A 134 -6.56 -23.60 -5.35
N PRO A 135 -6.33 -24.51 -6.31
CA PRO A 135 -5.66 -24.15 -7.57
C PRO A 135 -6.58 -23.28 -8.46
N GLY A 136 -5.99 -22.64 -9.47
CA GLY A 136 -6.69 -21.93 -10.54
C GLY A 136 -6.90 -20.43 -10.35
N TYR A 137 -6.28 -19.80 -9.36
CA TYR A 137 -6.44 -18.36 -9.07
C TYR A 137 -5.24 -17.54 -9.49
N LYS A 138 -5.48 -16.32 -9.94
CA LYS A 138 -4.46 -15.47 -10.55
C LYS A 138 -3.59 -14.81 -9.49
N VAL A 139 -2.29 -14.82 -9.70
CA VAL A 139 -1.34 -13.99 -8.93
C VAL A 139 -0.43 -13.28 -9.93
N LYS A 140 -0.23 -11.98 -9.74
CA LYS A 140 0.70 -11.17 -10.54
C LYS A 140 1.93 -10.86 -9.72
N ILE A 141 3.09 -11.04 -10.34
CA ILE A 141 4.38 -10.64 -9.80
C ILE A 141 4.94 -9.54 -10.71
N ASN A 142 5.21 -8.36 -10.16
CA ASN A 142 5.81 -7.25 -10.90
C ASN A 142 7.25 -7.04 -10.42
N LYS A 143 8.20 -6.90 -11.34
CA LYS A 143 9.56 -6.46 -11.00
C LYS A 143 9.55 -5.00 -10.59
N ILE A 144 10.31 -4.67 -9.56
CA ILE A 144 10.53 -3.29 -9.10
C ILE A 144 11.99 -2.91 -9.27
N ALA A 145 12.90 -3.82 -8.93
CA ALA A 145 14.34 -3.65 -9.08
C ALA A 145 15.01 -5.04 -9.22
N PRO A 146 16.31 -5.13 -9.52
CA PRO A 146 17.06 -6.39 -9.46
C PRO A 146 16.86 -7.08 -8.10
N GLY A 147 16.28 -8.29 -8.11
CA GLY A 147 15.96 -9.03 -6.89
C GLY A 147 14.74 -8.53 -6.09
N PHE A 148 14.01 -7.50 -6.51
CA PHE A 148 12.84 -6.98 -5.77
C PHE A 148 11.56 -7.06 -6.59
N PHE A 149 10.52 -7.63 -5.99
CA PHE A 149 9.26 -7.89 -6.67
C PHE A 149 8.06 -7.52 -5.80
N GLN A 150 7.01 -7.01 -6.44
CA GLN A 150 5.69 -6.81 -5.87
C GLN A 150 4.85 -8.06 -6.10
N ILE A 151 4.18 -8.55 -5.06
CA ILE A 151 3.23 -9.65 -5.12
C ILE A 151 1.81 -9.10 -5.00
N SER A 152 0.92 -9.50 -5.92
CA SER A 152 -0.47 -9.04 -5.92
C SER A 152 -1.32 -9.70 -4.83
N ASP A 153 -1.04 -10.96 -4.49
CA ASP A 153 -1.69 -11.67 -3.39
C ASP A 153 -0.83 -12.83 -2.87
N PHE A 154 -0.23 -12.67 -1.68
CA PHE A 154 0.50 -13.73 -0.99
C PHE A 154 -0.37 -14.91 -0.58
N LEU A 155 -1.68 -14.74 -0.49
CA LEU A 155 -2.62 -15.81 -0.13
C LEU A 155 -3.10 -16.57 -1.37
N GLY A 156 -2.58 -16.27 -2.56
CA GLY A 156 -2.89 -16.99 -3.79
C GLY A 156 -4.33 -16.80 -4.27
N GLY A 157 -4.95 -15.65 -4.01
CA GLY A 157 -6.34 -15.37 -4.39
C GLY A 157 -7.38 -15.99 -3.47
N TYR A 158 -6.99 -16.53 -2.30
CA TYR A 158 -7.91 -17.26 -1.42
C TYR A 158 -9.11 -16.42 -0.97
N TYR A 159 -8.90 -15.18 -0.55
CA TYR A 159 -9.99 -14.29 -0.13
C TYR A 159 -10.52 -13.45 -1.28
N GLU A 160 -9.61 -12.87 -2.08
CA GLU A 160 -9.97 -12.03 -3.22
C GLU A 160 -10.87 -12.77 -4.22
N GLN A 161 -10.45 -13.95 -4.68
CA GLN A 161 -11.01 -14.60 -5.86
C GLN A 161 -11.81 -15.85 -5.49
N ARG A 162 -11.25 -16.74 -4.65
CA ARG A 162 -11.93 -17.97 -4.24
C ARG A 162 -13.15 -17.69 -3.36
N ALA A 163 -12.97 -16.92 -2.28
CA ALA A 163 -14.09 -16.52 -1.41
C ALA A 163 -14.92 -15.37 -2.00
N GLY A 164 -14.42 -14.70 -3.04
CA GLY A 164 -15.13 -13.63 -3.74
C GLY A 164 -15.24 -12.33 -2.94
N TYR A 165 -14.35 -12.08 -1.97
CA TYR A 165 -14.38 -10.85 -1.18
C TYR A 165 -13.92 -9.62 -1.98
N GLY A 166 -13.23 -9.85 -3.10
CA GLY A 166 -12.79 -8.80 -4.03
C GLY A 166 -11.39 -8.25 -3.75
N ALA A 167 -10.90 -7.42 -4.67
CA ALA A 167 -9.50 -6.97 -4.77
C ALA A 167 -8.95 -6.26 -3.52
N ALA A 168 -9.83 -5.73 -2.66
CA ALA A 168 -9.43 -5.13 -1.40
C ALA A 168 -8.82 -6.15 -0.44
N TYR A 169 -9.22 -7.43 -0.52
CA TYR A 169 -8.86 -8.51 0.39
C TYR A 169 -7.64 -9.33 -0.04
N ALA A 170 -6.99 -8.93 -1.13
CA ALA A 170 -5.72 -9.51 -1.54
C ALA A 170 -4.60 -9.11 -0.57
N CYS A 171 -3.75 -10.05 -0.18
CA CYS A 171 -2.59 -9.78 0.65
C CYS A 171 -1.42 -9.30 -0.22
N LYS A 172 -1.34 -7.99 -0.44
CA LYS A 172 -0.30 -7.39 -1.29
C LYS A 172 1.00 -7.20 -0.52
N GLY A 173 2.11 -7.13 -1.24
CA GLY A 173 3.35 -6.63 -0.66
C GLY A 173 4.57 -6.93 -1.49
N TYR A 174 5.71 -7.08 -0.83
CA TYR A 174 7.02 -7.03 -1.46
C TYR A 174 7.88 -8.18 -0.98
N VAL A 175 8.66 -8.76 -1.90
CA VAL A 175 9.66 -9.78 -1.61
C VAL A 175 11.01 -9.40 -2.19
N GLN A 176 12.06 -9.95 -1.59
CA GLN A 176 13.38 -10.02 -2.18
C GLN A 176 13.64 -11.45 -2.66
N VAL A 177 14.12 -11.61 -3.88
CA VAL A 177 14.68 -12.85 -4.42
C VAL A 177 16.21 -12.76 -4.35
N LYS A 178 16.85 -13.80 -3.83
CA LYS A 178 18.31 -13.88 -3.68
C LYS A 178 18.91 -14.80 -4.75
N ASN A 179 20.23 -14.72 -4.93
CA ASN A 179 20.97 -15.52 -5.92
C ASN A 179 20.87 -17.05 -5.74
N ASP A 180 20.50 -17.52 -4.55
CA ASP A 180 20.22 -18.94 -4.27
C ASP A 180 18.77 -19.35 -4.60
N ASN A 181 18.02 -18.48 -5.29
CA ASN A 181 16.59 -18.59 -5.60
C ASN A 181 15.66 -18.56 -4.39
N SER A 182 16.15 -18.27 -3.17
CA SER A 182 15.28 -18.06 -2.02
C SER A 182 14.52 -16.74 -2.13
N ILE A 183 13.31 -16.73 -1.57
CA ILE A 183 12.39 -15.59 -1.56
C ILE A 183 12.11 -15.22 -0.11
N THR A 184 12.40 -13.97 0.26
CA THR A 184 12.18 -13.44 1.60
C THR A 184 11.16 -12.32 1.59
N LEU A 185 10.25 -12.33 2.57
CA LEU A 185 9.26 -11.27 2.76
C LEU A 185 9.94 -9.96 3.17
N LEU A 186 9.55 -8.86 2.54
CA LEU A 186 9.94 -7.52 2.93
C LEU A 186 8.80 -6.80 3.63
N SER A 187 7.60 -6.88 3.06
CA SER A 187 6.38 -6.41 3.71
C SER A 187 5.14 -7.04 3.09
N SER A 188 4.05 -6.99 3.83
CA SER A 188 2.74 -7.42 3.38
C SER A 188 1.66 -6.53 3.98
N SER A 189 0.49 -6.51 3.38
CA SER A 189 -0.69 -5.86 3.92
C SER A 189 -1.94 -6.57 3.42
N THR A 190 -2.83 -6.88 4.35
CA THR A 190 -4.21 -7.27 4.09
C THR A 190 -5.12 -6.11 4.45
N LEU A 191 -5.63 -5.41 3.44
CA LEU A 191 -6.78 -4.55 3.60
C LEU A 191 -8.05 -5.41 3.46
N PRO A 192 -9.21 -4.97 3.99
CA PRO A 192 -9.41 -3.88 4.92
C PRO A 192 -9.02 -4.21 6.38
N TRP A 193 -8.50 -5.42 6.65
CA TRP A 193 -8.19 -5.86 8.01
C TRP A 193 -7.03 -5.14 8.69
N ASN A 194 -6.30 -4.30 7.94
CA ASN A 194 -5.13 -3.56 8.41
C ASN A 194 -4.13 -4.48 9.14
N ASN A 195 -3.88 -5.64 8.54
CA ASN A 195 -3.04 -6.67 9.11
C ASN A 195 -1.92 -7.04 8.13
N THR A 196 -0.97 -7.84 8.59
CA THR A 196 0.16 -8.33 7.78
C THR A 196 0.29 -9.84 7.95
N LEU A 197 1.08 -10.47 7.08
CA LEU A 197 1.55 -11.82 7.34
C LEU A 197 2.41 -11.83 8.60
N THR A 198 2.33 -12.91 9.37
CA THR A 198 3.26 -13.18 10.47
C THR A 198 4.61 -13.64 9.92
N GLY A 199 4.60 -14.29 8.76
CA GLY A 199 5.80 -14.79 8.11
C GLY A 199 5.57 -15.29 6.69
N LEU A 200 6.66 -15.40 5.95
CA LEU A 200 6.73 -16.10 4.67
C LEU A 200 7.88 -17.10 4.76
N THR A 201 7.56 -18.38 4.79
CA THR A 201 8.53 -19.47 4.92
C THR A 201 8.59 -20.26 3.62
N GLU A 202 9.70 -20.99 3.40
CA GLU A 202 9.91 -21.82 2.21
C GLU A 202 9.71 -21.09 0.87
N GLY A 203 9.90 -19.77 0.86
CA GLY A 203 9.86 -18.95 -0.34
C GLY A 203 11.00 -19.34 -1.27
N LYS A 204 10.67 -19.78 -2.49
CA LYS A 204 11.66 -20.18 -3.50
C LYS A 204 11.16 -20.02 -4.93
N TYR A 205 12.10 -19.82 -5.83
CA TYR A 205 11.93 -19.98 -7.27
C TYR A 205 12.64 -21.24 -7.73
N ASN A 206 11.99 -22.06 -8.55
CA ASN A 206 12.61 -23.19 -9.23
C ASN A 206 12.82 -22.82 -10.71
N PRO A 207 14.07 -22.63 -11.17
CA PRO A 207 14.35 -22.27 -12.55
C PRO A 207 14.07 -23.41 -13.54
N GLU A 208 14.10 -24.69 -13.12
CA GLU A 208 13.91 -25.84 -14.01
C GLU A 208 12.51 -25.90 -14.61
N ASN A 209 11.50 -25.47 -13.83
CA ASN A 209 10.10 -25.49 -14.23
C ASN A 209 9.42 -24.11 -14.11
N SER A 210 10.20 -23.07 -13.82
CA SER A 210 9.71 -21.70 -13.59
C SER A 210 8.63 -21.56 -12.51
N THR A 211 8.59 -22.49 -11.55
CA THR A 211 7.63 -22.45 -10.43
C THR A 211 8.10 -21.47 -9.36
N VAL A 212 7.19 -20.65 -8.86
CA VAL A 212 7.39 -19.84 -7.65
C VAL A 212 6.53 -20.43 -6.54
N SER A 213 7.07 -20.59 -5.33
CA SER A 213 6.30 -21.12 -4.21
C SER A 213 6.68 -20.49 -2.88
N TRP A 214 5.74 -20.49 -1.92
CA TRP A 214 5.98 -20.09 -0.54
C TRP A 214 4.90 -20.66 0.40
N LYS A 215 5.14 -20.53 1.70
CA LYS A 215 4.16 -20.69 2.76
C LYS A 215 3.92 -19.34 3.43
N ALA A 216 2.73 -18.78 3.28
CA ALA A 216 2.33 -17.54 3.91
C ALA A 216 1.58 -17.83 5.22
N GLU A 217 2.07 -17.27 6.33
CA GLU A 217 1.48 -17.43 7.66
C GLU A 217 0.58 -16.23 7.95
N TYR A 218 -0.71 -16.48 8.18
CA TYR A 218 -1.69 -15.42 8.37
C TYR A 218 -2.79 -15.85 9.33
N ALA A 219 -3.00 -15.06 10.38
CA ALA A 219 -4.09 -15.24 11.36
C ALA A 219 -4.22 -16.69 11.89
N GLY A 220 -3.08 -17.32 12.22
CA GLY A 220 -3.03 -18.71 12.72
C GLY A 220 -3.27 -19.80 11.67
N MET A 221 -3.22 -19.45 10.38
CA MET A 221 -3.34 -20.37 9.24
C MET A 221 -2.07 -20.32 8.40
N VAL A 222 -1.82 -21.39 7.64
CA VAL A 222 -0.72 -21.46 6.68
C VAL A 222 -1.29 -21.64 5.28
N PHE A 223 -0.87 -20.80 4.34
CA PHE A 223 -1.23 -20.86 2.93
C PHE A 223 -0.01 -21.33 2.15
N THR A 224 0.01 -22.60 1.75
CA THR A 224 0.99 -23.10 0.79
C THR A 224 0.53 -22.65 -0.58
N VAL A 225 1.34 -21.82 -1.25
CA VAL A 225 1.04 -21.27 -2.57
C VAL A 225 2.09 -21.76 -3.54
N VAL A 226 1.63 -22.35 -4.64
CA VAL A 226 2.48 -22.82 -5.74
C VAL A 226 1.98 -22.17 -7.02
N LEU A 227 2.87 -21.49 -7.73
CA LEU A 227 2.55 -20.66 -8.89
C LEU A 227 3.30 -21.13 -10.13
N ASN A 228 2.57 -21.30 -11.22
CA ASN A 228 3.13 -21.49 -12.56
C ASN A 228 2.68 -20.35 -13.48
N LYS A 229 3.52 -20.02 -14.46
CA LYS A 229 3.19 -18.97 -15.43
C LYS A 229 1.91 -19.34 -16.19
N ASN A 230 1.04 -18.33 -16.34
CA ASN A 230 -0.19 -18.39 -17.13
C ASN A 230 0.04 -17.90 -18.56
#